data_AF-A0A961FQ52-F1
#
_entry.id   AF-A0A961FQ52-F1
#
_cell.length_a   1.000
_cell.length_b   1.000
_cell.length_c   1.000
_cell.angle_alpha   90.00
_cell.angle_beta   90.00
_cell.angle_gamma   90.00
#
_symmetry.space_group_name_H-M   'P 1'
#
loop_
_entity.id
_entity.type
_entity.pdbx_description
1 polymer ?
#
loop_
_entity_poly.entity_id
_entity_poly.type
_entity_poly.pdbx_seq_one_letter_code
_entity_poly.pdbx_strand_id
1 'polypeptide(L)'
;MSAPICRFLSNLCFQLGVLSIGASIAIWWFNRGDAPEVQAHAERFGIFVGLWAPTLLILSNRFDRYADKANEVPGLKPEHHEENRDEEVPK
;
A
#
# COMPACT_ATOMS: atom_id res chain seq x y z
N MET A 1 16.49 -1.52 8.43
CA MET A 1 15.61 -1.92 7.31
C MET A 1 15.91 -0.96 6.17
N SER A 2 16.12 -1.47 4.96
CA SER A 2 16.44 -0.64 3.80
C SER A 2 15.34 0.41 3.57
N ALA A 3 15.71 1.70 3.56
CA ALA A 3 14.81 2.83 3.32
C ALA A 3 13.82 2.64 2.14
N PRO A 4 14.20 2.05 0.98
CA PRO A 4 13.25 1.79 -0.09
C PRO A 4 12.15 0.79 0.27
N ILE A 5 12.44 -0.21 1.13
CA ILE A 5 11.45 -1.19 1.58
C ILE A 5 10.36 -0.51 2.44
N CYS A 6 10.73 0.45 3.29
CA CYS A 6 9.78 1.18 4.14
C CYS A 6 8.85 2.08 3.32
N ARG A 7 9.38 2.75 2.28
CA ARG A 7 8.57 3.56 1.34
C ARG A 7 7.60 2.69 0.53
N PHE A 8 8.08 1.55 0.03
CA PHE A 8 7.24 0.59 -0.68
C PHE A 8 6.13 0.02 0.20
N LEU A 9 6.45 -0.37 1.44
CA LEU A 9 5.46 -0.84 2.41
C LEU A 9 4.42 0.23 2.74
N SER A 10 4.82 1.50 2.90
CA SER A 10 3.89 2.61 3.15
C SER A 10 2.90 2.76 1.98
N ASN A 11 3.42 2.89 0.76
CA ASN A 11 2.57 3.01 -0.44
C ASN A 11 1.66 1.80 -0.63
N LEU A 12 2.19 0.58 -0.41
CA LEU A 12 1.40 -0.64 -0.52
C LEU A 12 0.29 -0.68 0.54
N CYS A 13 0.58 -0.29 1.78
CA CYS A 13 -0.40 -0.27 2.87
C CYS A 13 -1.51 0.77 2.62
N PHE A 14 -1.16 1.94 2.08
CA PHE A 14 -2.13 2.94 1.63
C PHE A 14 -3.04 2.39 0.52
N GLN A 15 -2.45 1.82 -0.52
CA GLN A 15 -3.18 1.23 -1.65
C GLN A 15 -4.09 0.09 -1.18
N LEU A 16 -3.61 -0.81 -0.33
CA LEU A 16 -4.41 -1.89 0.25
C LEU A 16 -5.55 -1.36 1.13
N GLY A 17 -5.33 -0.26 1.87
CA GLY A 17 -6.38 0.38 2.66
C GLY A 17 -7.52 0.93 1.79
N VAL A 18 -7.18 1.63 0.70
CA VAL A 18 -8.17 2.12 -0.28
C VAL A 18 -8.86 0.97 -1.00
N LEU A 19 -8.09 -0.05 -1.41
CA LEU A 19 -8.60 -1.25 -2.06
C LEU A 19 -9.57 -2.02 -1.16
N SER A 20 -9.30 -2.09 0.15
CA SER A 20 -10.16 -2.73 1.15
C SER A 20 -11.55 -2.10 1.22
N ILE A 21 -11.63 -0.76 1.15
CA ILE A 21 -12.91 -0.04 1.09
C ILE A 21 -13.65 -0.41 -0.19
N GLY A 22 -12.97 -0.35 -1.34
CA GLY A 22 -13.54 -0.70 -2.64
C GLY A 22 -14.03 -2.16 -2.70
N ALA A 23 -13.24 -3.09 -2.14
CA ALA A 23 -13.58 -4.50 -2.05
C ALA A 23 -14.83 -4.73 -1.19
N SER A 24 -14.98 -4.04 -0.05
CA SER A 24 -16.18 -4.11 0.80
C SER A 24 -17.45 -3.73 0.03
N ILE A 25 -17.39 -2.64 -0.75
CA ILE A 25 -18.50 -2.17 -1.58
C ILE A 25 -18.76 -3.14 -2.74
N ALA A 26 -17.71 -3.67 -3.37
CA ALA A 26 -17.81 -4.63 -4.46
C ALA A 26 -18.47 -5.95 -4.02
N ILE A 27 -18.17 -6.43 -2.82
CA ILE A 27 -18.79 -7.63 -2.23
C ILE A 27 -20.30 -7.41 -2.06
N TRP A 28 -20.72 -6.24 -1.57
CA TRP A 28 -22.13 -5.90 -1.46
C TRP A 28 -22.82 -5.85 -2.83
N TRP A 29 -22.17 -5.26 -3.84
CA TRP A 29 -22.71 -5.19 -5.20
C TRP A 29 -22.90 -6.60 -5.79
N PHE A 30 -21.90 -7.48 -5.66
CA PHE A 30 -21.93 -8.83 -6.22
C PHE A 30 -23.02 -9.70 -5.59
N ASN A 31 -23.24 -9.59 -4.28
CA ASN A 31 -24.16 -10.47 -3.55
C ASN A 31 -25.60 -9.93 -3.44
N ARG A 32 -25.91 -8.82 -4.10
CA ARG A 32 -27.23 -8.16 -4.04
C ARG A 32 -28.37 -9.01 -4.63
N GLY A 33 -28.08 -10.06 -5.39
CA GLY A 33 -29.08 -10.90 -6.08
C GLY A 33 -28.99 -12.40 -5.79
N ASP A 34 -28.12 -12.84 -4.88
CA ASP A 34 -27.91 -14.26 -4.58
C ASP A 34 -28.79 -14.76 -3.42
N ALA A 35 -28.92 -16.09 -3.31
CA ALA A 35 -29.70 -16.78 -2.29
C ALA A 35 -29.34 -16.31 -0.85
N PRO A 36 -30.30 -16.33 0.10
CA PRO A 36 -30.12 -15.73 1.43
C PRO A 36 -28.95 -16.30 2.23
N GLU A 37 -28.59 -17.58 2.03
CA GLU A 37 -27.39 -18.19 2.59
C GLU A 37 -26.08 -17.56 2.09
N VAL A 38 -25.97 -17.26 0.80
CA VAL A 38 -24.77 -16.66 0.19
C VAL A 38 -24.61 -15.21 0.60
N GLN A 39 -25.74 -14.48 0.70
CA GLN A 39 -25.78 -13.10 1.17
C GLN A 39 -25.21 -12.96 2.59
N ALA A 40 -25.58 -13.84 3.51
CA ALA A 40 -25.09 -13.80 4.90
C ALA A 40 -23.56 -14.02 4.99
N HIS A 41 -22.99 -14.87 4.13
CA HIS A 41 -21.54 -15.08 4.07
C HIS A 41 -20.80 -13.87 3.49
N ALA A 42 -21.36 -13.27 2.45
CA ALA A 42 -20.82 -12.09 1.81
C ALA A 42 -20.81 -10.86 2.70
N GLU A 43 -21.89 -10.59 3.44
CA GLU A 43 -21.98 -9.46 4.35
C GLU A 43 -20.91 -9.54 5.44
N ARG A 44 -20.66 -10.73 6.00
CA ARG A 44 -19.61 -10.98 6.99
C ARG A 44 -18.21 -10.74 6.41
N PHE A 45 -17.98 -11.21 5.18
CA PHE A 45 -16.69 -11.04 4.51
C PHE A 45 -16.43 -9.58 4.15
N GLY A 46 -17.44 -8.85 3.65
CA GLY A 46 -17.37 -7.42 3.35
C GLY A 46 -17.05 -6.57 4.57
N ILE A 47 -17.63 -6.90 5.73
CA ILE A 47 -17.32 -6.22 7.01
C ILE A 47 -15.88 -6.53 7.45
N PHE A 48 -15.45 -7.79 7.39
CA PHE A 48 -14.08 -8.17 7.75
C PHE A 48 -13.03 -7.47 6.88
N VAL A 49 -13.27 -7.41 5.57
CA VAL A 49 -12.38 -6.74 4.62
C VAL A 49 -12.39 -5.23 4.85
N GLY A 50 -13.56 -4.62 5.07
CA GLY A 50 -13.65 -3.18 5.36
C GLY A 50 -12.95 -2.76 6.66
N LEU A 51 -12.94 -3.63 7.67
CA LEU A 51 -12.21 -3.41 8.94
C LEU A 51 -10.68 -3.41 8.77
N TRP A 52 -10.14 -3.89 7.66
CA TRP A 52 -8.71 -3.76 7.37
C TRP A 52 -8.29 -2.37 6.90
N ALA A 53 -9.20 -1.57 6.35
CA ALA A 53 -8.89 -0.20 5.93
C ALA A 53 -8.29 0.67 7.07
N PRO A 54 -8.91 0.77 8.27
CA PRO A 54 -8.36 1.59 9.34
C PRO A 54 -6.99 1.10 9.84
N THR A 55 -6.76 -0.21 9.92
CA THR A 55 -5.46 -0.76 10.34
C THR A 55 -4.39 -0.49 9.29
N LEU A 56 -4.68 -0.72 8.01
CA LEU A 56 -3.74 -0.49 6.91
C LEU A 56 -3.40 1.01 6.75
N LEU A 57 -4.38 1.91 6.84
CA LEU A 57 -4.11 3.35 6.79
C LEU A 57 -3.26 3.83 7.98
N ILE A 58 -3.50 3.31 9.18
CA ILE A 58 -2.68 3.61 10.37
C ILE A 58 -1.25 3.08 10.20
N LEU A 59 -1.08 1.87 9.66
CA LEU A 59 0.24 1.28 9.40
C LEU A 59 0.98 2.08 8.32
N SER A 60 0.30 2.49 7.25
CA SER A 60 0.84 3.36 6.20
C SER A 60 1.45 4.63 6.79
N ASN A 61 0.70 5.30 7.67
CA ASN A 61 1.12 6.56 8.28
C ASN A 61 2.29 6.37 9.26
N ARG A 62 2.39 5.18 9.90
CA ARG A 62 3.54 4.82 10.75
C ARG A 62 4.78 4.49 9.92
N PHE A 63 4.64 3.74 8.83
CA PHE A 63 5.75 3.38 7.97
C PHE A 63 6.34 4.59 7.22
N ASP A 64 5.51 5.55 6.83
CA ASP A 64 5.97 6.78 6.19
C ASP A 64 6.88 7.58 7.13
N ARG A 65 6.44 7.78 8.38
CA ARG A 65 7.25 8.42 9.44
C ARG A 65 8.55 7.67 9.75
N TYR A 66 8.55 6.35 9.63
CA TYR A 66 9.76 5.54 9.86
C TYR A 66 10.73 5.65 8.68
N ALA A 67 10.20 5.77 7.46
CA ALA A 67 11.00 6.00 6.26
C ALA A 67 11.64 7.40 6.26
N ASP A 68 10.93 8.43 6.75
CA ASP A 68 11.49 9.78 6.88
C ASP A 68 12.60 9.86 7.94
N LYS A 69 12.41 9.22 9.09
CA LYS A 69 13.47 9.15 10.12
C LYS A 69 14.70 8.35 9.69
N ALA A 70 14.55 7.40 8.76
CA ALA A 70 15.68 6.70 8.16
C ALA A 70 16.48 7.61 7.20
N ASN A 71 15.85 8.63 6.62
CA ASN A 71 16.49 9.62 5.74
C ASN A 71 17.11 10.80 6.50
N GLU A 72 16.69 11.07 7.73
CA GLU A 72 17.20 12.18 8.56
C GLU A 72 18.60 11.95 9.13
N VAL A 73 19.29 10.85 8.81
CA VAL A 73 20.70 10.68 9.16
C VAL A 73 21.49 11.78 8.43
N PRO A 74 22.04 12.78 9.15
CA PRO A 74 22.68 13.94 8.52
C PRO A 74 23.99 13.48 7.87
N GLY A 75 23.96 13.20 6.56
CA GLY A 75 25.15 12.79 5.81
C GLY A 75 24.95 11.75 4.70
N LEU A 76 23.77 11.12 4.56
CA LEU A 76 23.54 10.16 3.48
C LEU A 76 22.84 10.85 2.29
N LYS A 77 23.62 11.24 1.28
CA LYS A 77 23.07 11.72 -0.01
C LYS A 77 22.29 10.58 -0.68
N PRO A 78 21.19 10.88 -1.40
CA PRO A 78 20.53 9.88 -2.22
C PRO A 78 21.51 9.47 -3.33
N GLU A 79 21.99 8.24 -3.25
CA GLU A 79 22.73 7.59 -4.34
C GLU A 79 21.73 7.38 -5.49
N HIS A 80 21.63 8.38 -6.36
CA HIS A 80 21.08 8.21 -7.70
C HIS A 80 22.01 7.27 -8.45
N HIS A 81 21.65 5.99 -8.49
CA HIS A 81 22.18 5.05 -9.47
C HIS A 81 21.58 5.43 -10.83
N GLU A 82 22.07 6.52 -11.43
CA GLU A 82 21.91 6.76 -12.86
C GLU A 82 22.89 5.84 -13.58
N GLU A 83 22.28 4.74 -14.02
CA GLU A 83 22.65 3.88 -15.13
C GLU A 83 23.68 4.50 -16.09
N ASN A 84 24.81 3.79 -16.19
CA ASN A 84 25.85 3.93 -17.19
C ASN A 84 25.27 4.17 -18.60
N ARG A 85 25.36 5.42 -19.09
CA ARG A 85 25.36 5.70 -20.52
C ARG A 85 26.80 5.89 -20.99
N ASP A 86 27.39 4.76 -21.35
CA ASP A 86 28.39 4.68 -22.41
C ASP A 86 27.83 5.36 -23.69
N GLU A 87 28.31 6.56 -24.03
CA GLU A 87 28.21 7.23 -25.35
C GLU A 87 28.70 8.69 -25.11
N GLU A 88 29.71 9.28 -25.74
CA GLU A 88 30.50 8.98 -26.92
C GLU A 88 31.69 9.96 -26.85
N VAL A 89 32.94 9.49 -27.00
CA VAL A 89 34.10 10.37 -27.19
C VAL A 89 34.22 10.68 -28.68
N PRO A 90 34.23 11.96 -29.08
CA PRO A 90 35.02 12.31 -30.26
C PRO A 90 35.95 13.52 -30.06
N LYS A 91 37.24 13.19 -30.24
CA LYS A 91 38.42 13.97 -30.69
C LYS A 91 38.84 15.21 -29.91
#